data_AF-A0A117SC77-F1
#
_entry.id   AF-A0A117SC77-F1
#
_cell.length_a   1.000
_cell.length_b   1.000
_cell.length_c   1.000
_cell.angle_alpha   90.00
_cell.angle_beta   90.00
_cell.angle_gamma   90.00
#
_symmetry.space_group_name_H-M   'P 1'
#
loop_
_entity.id
_entity.type
_entity.pdbx_description
1 polymer ?
#
loop_
_entity_poly.entity_id
_entity_poly.type
_entity_poly.pdbx_seq_one_letter_code
_entity_poly.pdbx_strand_id
1 'polypeptide(L)'
;MKLIRRYFLLIITLSLLLSSFNSAQDKRLIKKFDLIKNDLELSRTASANQYMDKIGLKAALMGSESGNFEMWIWQWKVLRSFDLQFFLGTSTTPILSKDIVRDISVTPEATTITFVYESFTVKEIIYIPYEEEGAIILLDVYSTTPLSIVPGFMPVMQPQWPAGIGGQYSIWDSKANAYLISESQRRASFYVGSPAAKQVAAPPAHMFADSPILFKLEITPKESAEGFIPIIIAGGDGISRDSAFALYKRLLSTAENLYRKNYEYYNNLRHNTMEIISPDKKFNLAYEWGKVALNNLMVENPNLG
;
A
#
# COMPACT_ATOMS: atom_id res chain seq x y z
N MET A 1 46.25 -30.84 33.60
CA MET A 1 44.89 -30.50 34.09
C MET A 1 44.42 -29.04 33.85
N LYS A 2 45.27 -28.09 33.44
CA LYS A 2 44.83 -26.69 33.15
C LYS A 2 44.38 -26.46 31.69
N LEU A 3 44.76 -27.32 30.74
CA LEU A 3 44.40 -27.17 29.32
C LEU A 3 42.96 -27.61 29.01
N ILE A 4 42.48 -28.70 29.62
CA ILE A 4 41.15 -29.29 29.34
C ILE A 4 40.00 -28.37 29.80
N ARG A 5 40.21 -27.61 30.88
CA ARG A 5 39.21 -26.67 31.42
C ARG A 5 39.00 -25.44 30.53
N ARG A 6 39.95 -25.12 29.65
CA ARG A 6 39.92 -23.95 28.76
C ARG A 6 39.14 -24.23 27.47
N TYR A 7 39.14 -25.48 26.99
CA TYR A 7 38.33 -25.90 25.86
C TYR A 7 36.85 -26.11 26.23
N PHE A 8 36.56 -26.54 27.46
CA PHE A 8 35.18 -26.71 27.92
C PHE A 8 34.45 -25.38 28.08
N LEU A 9 35.14 -24.30 28.50
CA LEU A 9 34.56 -22.95 28.55
C LEU A 9 34.33 -22.36 27.15
N LEU A 10 35.18 -22.66 26.18
CA LEU A 10 35.05 -22.15 24.81
C LEU A 10 33.88 -22.81 24.05
N ILE A 11 33.56 -24.07 24.37
CA ILE A 11 32.44 -24.79 23.76
C ILE A 11 31.10 -24.35 24.36
N ILE A 12 31.06 -23.95 25.63
CA ILE A 12 29.84 -23.44 26.29
C ILE A 12 29.54 -21.99 25.84
N THR A 13 30.56 -21.15 25.59
CA THR A 13 30.32 -19.81 25.01
C THR A 13 29.97 -19.84 23.52
N LEU A 14 30.40 -20.86 22.78
CA LEU A 14 30.03 -21.02 21.35
C LEU A 14 28.63 -21.62 21.16
N SER A 15 28.12 -22.39 22.13
CA SER A 15 26.76 -22.97 22.08
C SER A 15 25.65 -22.01 22.54
N LEU A 16 25.99 -20.96 23.31
CA LEU A 16 25.06 -19.91 23.71
C LEU A 16 24.86 -18.78 22.68
N LEU A 17 25.65 -18.75 21.60
CA LEU A 17 25.50 -17.79 20.48
C LEU A 17 24.66 -18.31 19.31
N LEU A 18 24.20 -19.56 19.36
CA LEU A 18 23.40 -20.19 18.28
C LEU A 18 21.89 -20.15 18.50
N SER A 19 21.42 -19.52 19.58
CA SER A 19 20.00 -19.44 19.92
C SER A 19 19.45 -18.04 19.68
N SER A 20 19.26 -17.67 18.40
CA SER A 20 18.27 -16.69 17.90
C SER A 20 18.45 -16.38 16.40
N PHE A 21 18.73 -17.38 15.56
CA PHE A 21 18.30 -17.26 14.17
C PHE A 21 16.81 -17.64 14.14
N ASN A 22 15.95 -16.71 14.57
CA ASN A 22 14.64 -16.65 13.96
C ASN A 22 14.95 -16.45 12.48
N SER A 23 14.79 -17.51 11.66
CA SER A 23 14.54 -17.28 10.25
C SER A 23 13.38 -16.31 10.24
N ALA A 24 13.64 -15.06 9.87
CA ALA A 24 12.62 -14.13 9.46
C ALA A 24 12.02 -14.76 8.19
N GLN A 25 11.15 -15.74 8.40
CA GLN A 25 10.27 -16.22 7.37
C GLN A 25 9.43 -15.00 7.05
N ASP A 26 9.80 -14.32 5.95
CA ASP A 26 9.15 -13.10 5.48
C ASP A 26 7.65 -13.38 5.48
N LYS A 27 6.95 -12.82 6.48
CA LYS A 27 5.53 -13.10 6.67
C LYS A 27 4.81 -12.54 5.45
N ARG A 28 4.20 -13.43 4.65
CA ARG A 28 3.38 -13.05 3.47
C ARG A 28 2.22 -12.12 3.85
N LEU A 29 1.75 -12.21 5.09
CA LEU A 29 0.60 -11.47 5.61
C LEU A 29 1.01 -10.57 6.79
N ILE A 30 0.31 -9.44 6.93
CA ILE A 30 0.37 -8.60 8.12
C ILE A 30 -0.68 -9.10 9.11
N LYS A 31 -0.32 -9.18 10.40
CA LYS A 31 -1.29 -9.54 11.44
C LYS A 31 -2.43 -8.52 11.43
N LYS A 32 -3.69 -8.98 11.43
CA LYS A 32 -4.83 -8.07 11.52
C LYS A 32 -4.73 -7.22 12.78
N PHE A 33 -5.05 -5.95 12.65
CA PHE A 33 -5.18 -4.99 13.73
C PHE A 33 -6.48 -4.21 13.54
N ASP A 34 -7.07 -3.77 14.64
CA ASP A 34 -8.31 -3.02 14.60
C ASP A 34 -8.06 -1.61 14.08
N LEU A 35 -8.87 -1.19 13.11
CA LEU A 35 -8.97 0.20 12.71
C LEU A 35 -9.67 0.98 13.82
N ILE A 36 -9.13 2.14 14.19
CA ILE A 36 -9.66 2.98 15.25
C ILE A 36 -10.97 3.59 14.76
N LYS A 37 -12.03 3.50 15.56
CA LYS A 37 -13.30 4.16 15.25
C LYS A 37 -13.11 5.66 15.28
N ASN A 38 -13.54 6.33 14.21
CA ASN A 38 -13.43 7.77 14.06
C ASN A 38 -14.84 8.35 13.85
N ASP A 39 -15.24 9.34 14.64
CA ASP A 39 -16.54 10.02 14.51
C ASP A 39 -16.61 10.93 13.28
N LEU A 40 -15.50 11.13 12.58
CA LEU A 40 -15.45 11.77 11.26
C LEU A 40 -15.74 10.82 10.10
N GLU A 41 -15.98 9.53 10.35
CA GLU A 41 -16.26 8.53 9.32
C GLU A 41 -17.47 8.91 8.44
N LEU A 42 -17.25 8.92 7.13
CA LEU A 42 -18.29 9.03 6.11
C LEU A 42 -18.43 7.69 5.40
N SER A 43 -19.62 7.08 5.44
CA SER A 43 -19.89 5.81 4.77
C SER A 43 -21.17 5.87 3.93
N ARG A 44 -21.15 5.14 2.81
CA ARG A 44 -22.30 4.94 1.93
C ARG A 44 -22.04 3.82 0.92
N THR A 45 -23.07 3.47 0.16
CA THR A 45 -22.91 2.68 -1.07
C THR A 45 -21.95 3.40 -2.02
N ALA A 46 -21.03 2.63 -2.58
CA ALA A 46 -20.02 3.12 -3.51
C ALA A 46 -20.61 3.34 -4.91
N SER A 47 -20.05 4.29 -5.63
CA SER A 47 -20.31 4.54 -7.05
C SER A 47 -18.99 4.40 -7.80
N ALA A 48 -18.90 3.39 -8.67
CA ALA A 48 -17.63 2.97 -9.29
C ALA A 48 -16.81 4.10 -9.93
N ASN A 49 -17.47 5.14 -10.48
CA ASN A 49 -16.82 6.26 -11.17
C ASN A 49 -16.70 7.54 -10.31
N GLN A 50 -17.20 7.51 -9.08
CA GLN A 50 -17.10 8.66 -8.17
C GLN A 50 -15.66 8.83 -7.72
N TYR A 51 -15.18 10.08 -7.67
CA TYR A 51 -13.81 10.39 -7.27
C TYR A 51 -13.53 10.05 -5.80
N MET A 52 -12.32 9.57 -5.53
CA MET A 52 -11.77 9.40 -4.18
C MET A 52 -10.25 9.64 -4.18
N ASP A 53 -9.73 10.01 -3.01
CA ASP A 53 -8.31 10.23 -2.81
C ASP A 53 -7.84 9.85 -1.40
N LYS A 54 -6.53 9.66 -1.28
CA LYS A 54 -5.78 9.77 -0.04
C LYS A 54 -4.49 10.51 -0.31
N ILE A 55 -4.26 11.59 0.43
CA ILE A 55 -3.12 12.48 0.22
C ILE A 55 -2.37 12.62 1.53
N GLY A 56 -1.06 12.42 1.48
CA GLY A 56 -0.12 12.78 2.53
C GLY A 56 0.84 13.87 2.02
N LEU A 57 1.77 14.24 2.89
CA LEU A 57 2.76 15.28 2.62
C LEU A 57 3.64 14.93 1.42
N LYS A 58 4.03 13.66 1.26
CA LYS A 58 5.02 13.22 0.24
C LYS A 58 4.46 12.32 -0.85
N ALA A 59 3.21 11.91 -0.75
CA ALA A 59 2.59 10.99 -1.68
C ALA A 59 1.08 11.18 -1.75
N ALA A 60 0.47 10.78 -2.86
CA ALA A 60 -0.97 10.83 -3.05
C ALA A 60 -1.46 9.69 -3.93
N LEU A 61 -2.60 9.15 -3.57
CA LEU A 61 -3.41 8.26 -4.37
C LEU A 61 -4.68 9.02 -4.79
N MET A 62 -4.97 9.05 -6.09
CA MET A 62 -6.14 9.74 -6.63
C MET A 62 -6.82 8.85 -7.64
N GLY A 63 -8.14 8.70 -7.53
CA GLY A 63 -8.84 7.69 -8.31
C GLY A 63 -10.35 7.72 -8.17
N SER A 64 -10.95 6.54 -8.19
CA SER A 64 -12.39 6.35 -8.09
C SER A 64 -12.75 5.24 -7.10
N GLU A 65 -14.00 5.22 -6.64
CA GLU A 65 -14.47 4.28 -5.61
C GLU A 65 -14.49 2.83 -6.08
N SER A 66 -14.28 2.55 -7.37
CA SER A 66 -14.03 1.19 -7.87
C SER A 66 -12.70 0.58 -7.39
N GLY A 67 -11.84 1.36 -6.75
CA GLY A 67 -10.45 0.98 -6.47
C GLY A 67 -9.50 1.34 -7.61
N ASN A 68 -10.00 1.92 -8.70
CA ASN A 68 -9.13 2.40 -9.76
C ASN A 68 -8.41 3.70 -9.37
N PHE A 69 -7.08 3.76 -9.48
CA PHE A 69 -6.34 4.98 -9.14
C PHE A 69 -5.02 5.17 -9.91
N GLU A 70 -4.50 6.39 -9.83
CA GLU A 70 -3.11 6.74 -10.06
C GLU A 70 -2.39 7.03 -8.74
N MET A 71 -1.09 6.74 -8.73
CA MET A 71 -0.25 6.91 -7.55
C MET A 71 0.88 7.88 -7.84
N TRP A 72 1.00 8.85 -6.97
CA TRP A 72 2.03 9.86 -6.97
C TRP A 72 2.88 9.73 -5.72
N ILE A 73 4.19 9.79 -5.91
CA ILE A 73 5.17 10.00 -4.84
C ILE A 73 5.95 11.22 -5.28
N TRP A 74 5.77 12.35 -4.60
CA TRP A 74 6.14 13.65 -5.14
C TRP A 74 7.62 13.67 -5.55
N GLN A 75 7.96 14.05 -6.77
CA GLN A 75 7.14 14.68 -7.82
C GLN A 75 6.75 13.74 -8.98
N TRP A 76 6.69 12.44 -8.74
CA TRP A 76 6.53 11.41 -9.77
C TRP A 76 5.15 10.77 -9.73
N LYS A 77 4.43 10.78 -10.85
CA LYS A 77 3.37 9.80 -11.12
C LYS A 77 4.05 8.46 -11.38
N VAL A 78 4.00 7.57 -10.40
CA VAL A 78 4.68 6.27 -10.43
C VAL A 78 3.93 5.32 -11.37
N LEU A 79 2.62 5.23 -11.17
CA LEU A 79 1.72 4.38 -11.94
C LEU A 79 0.38 5.08 -12.19
N ARG A 80 -0.37 4.56 -13.16
CA ARG A 80 -1.77 4.91 -13.41
C ARG A 80 -2.60 3.67 -13.66
N SER A 81 -3.92 3.84 -13.55
CA SER A 81 -4.89 2.79 -13.85
C SER A 81 -4.61 1.52 -13.04
N PHE A 82 -4.20 1.67 -11.78
CA PHE A 82 -4.22 0.55 -10.85
C PHE A 82 -5.64 0.02 -10.76
N ASP A 83 -5.82 -1.29 -10.72
CA ASP A 83 -7.13 -1.92 -10.47
C ASP A 83 -6.95 -3.34 -9.92
N LEU A 84 -7.99 -3.86 -9.27
CA LEU A 84 -8.06 -5.23 -8.77
C LEU A 84 -8.97 -6.09 -9.66
N GLN A 85 -8.47 -7.27 -10.03
CA GLN A 85 -9.28 -8.32 -10.66
C GLN A 85 -9.30 -9.56 -9.76
N PHE A 86 -10.40 -10.30 -9.78
CA PHE A 86 -10.60 -11.48 -8.96
C PHE A 86 -10.86 -12.71 -9.82
N PHE A 87 -10.25 -13.85 -9.46
CA PHE A 87 -10.48 -15.14 -10.11
C PHE A 87 -10.77 -16.21 -9.07
N LEU A 88 -11.79 -17.04 -9.32
CA LEU A 88 -12.20 -18.14 -8.46
C LEU A 88 -11.59 -19.46 -8.91
N GLY A 89 -10.92 -20.17 -8.00
CA GLY A 89 -10.34 -21.49 -8.26
C GLY A 89 -9.45 -21.49 -9.51
N THR A 90 -9.88 -22.25 -10.54
CA THR A 90 -9.19 -22.38 -11.83
C THR A 90 -9.85 -21.58 -12.96
N SER A 91 -10.81 -20.71 -12.65
CA SER A 91 -11.47 -19.85 -13.65
C SER A 91 -10.47 -18.92 -14.32
N THR A 92 -10.66 -18.72 -15.63
CA THR A 92 -9.90 -17.76 -16.45
C THR A 92 -10.68 -16.49 -16.74
N THR A 93 -11.93 -16.40 -16.30
CA THR A 93 -12.77 -15.20 -16.45
C THR A 93 -12.57 -14.29 -15.24
N PRO A 94 -12.13 -13.03 -15.43
CA PRO A 94 -11.96 -12.09 -14.34
C PRO A 94 -13.32 -11.57 -13.85
N ILE A 95 -13.44 -11.41 -12.54
CA ILE A 95 -14.46 -10.58 -11.90
C ILE A 95 -13.79 -9.23 -11.62
N LEU A 96 -14.34 -8.14 -12.18
CA LEU A 96 -13.73 -6.81 -12.08
C LEU A 96 -14.23 -6.09 -10.82
N SER A 97 -13.32 -5.44 -10.10
CA SER A 97 -13.61 -4.61 -8.92
C SER A 97 -14.80 -3.66 -9.11
N LYS A 98 -14.81 -2.91 -10.23
CA LYS A 98 -15.84 -1.93 -10.59
C LYS A 98 -17.24 -2.51 -10.70
N ASP A 99 -17.37 -3.81 -10.97
CA ASP A 99 -18.65 -4.48 -11.17
C ASP A 99 -19.19 -5.07 -9.85
N ILE A 100 -18.33 -5.17 -8.82
CA ILE A 100 -18.65 -5.79 -7.52
C ILE A 100 -18.39 -4.87 -6.31
N VAL A 101 -18.04 -3.60 -6.56
CA VAL A 101 -17.90 -2.59 -5.53
C VAL A 101 -19.25 -2.36 -4.85
N ARG A 102 -19.28 -2.39 -3.52
CA ARG A 102 -20.51 -2.33 -2.74
C ARG A 102 -20.59 -1.06 -1.89
N ASP A 103 -19.63 -0.87 -1.00
CA ASP A 103 -19.64 0.21 -0.02
C ASP A 103 -18.26 0.86 0.06
N ILE A 104 -18.25 2.15 0.40
CA ILE A 104 -17.06 2.91 0.73
C ILE A 104 -17.24 3.53 2.12
N SER A 105 -16.19 3.47 2.93
CA SER A 105 -16.06 4.21 4.18
C SER A 105 -14.78 5.00 4.19
N VAL A 106 -14.84 6.26 4.61
CA VAL A 106 -13.72 7.19 4.58
C VAL A 106 -13.58 7.84 5.96
N THR A 107 -12.41 7.71 6.55
CA THR A 107 -11.94 8.52 7.67
C THR A 107 -10.80 9.41 7.20
N PRO A 108 -10.33 10.43 7.94
CA PRO A 108 -9.15 11.19 7.55
C PRO A 108 -7.93 10.30 7.27
N GLU A 109 -7.66 9.34 8.15
CA GLU A 109 -6.48 8.49 8.11
C GLU A 109 -6.52 7.33 7.11
N ALA A 110 -7.71 6.88 6.66
CA ALA A 110 -7.84 5.75 5.73
C ALA A 110 -9.15 5.77 4.91
N THR A 111 -9.14 5.11 3.76
CA THR A 111 -10.33 4.79 2.95
C THR A 111 -10.48 3.27 2.90
N THR A 112 -11.68 2.76 3.14
CA THR A 112 -12.01 1.34 2.97
C THR A 112 -13.04 1.16 1.87
N ILE A 113 -12.68 0.41 0.82
CA ILE A 113 -13.58 0.02 -0.26
C ILE A 113 -13.94 -1.45 -0.06
N THR A 114 -15.23 -1.78 -0.07
CA THR A 114 -15.72 -3.15 0.12
C THR A 114 -16.23 -3.71 -1.19
N PHE A 115 -15.61 -4.80 -1.65
CA PHE A 115 -16.02 -5.60 -2.79
C PHE A 115 -16.76 -6.85 -2.30
N VAL A 116 -17.92 -7.13 -2.88
CA VAL A 116 -18.76 -8.27 -2.46
C VAL A 116 -19.12 -9.12 -3.67
N TYR A 117 -18.83 -10.41 -3.57
CA TYR A 117 -19.24 -11.42 -4.53
C TYR A 117 -19.84 -12.63 -3.80
N GLU A 118 -20.49 -13.53 -4.52
CA GLU A 118 -21.23 -14.67 -3.94
C GLU A 118 -20.38 -15.53 -2.99
N SER A 119 -19.09 -15.70 -3.30
CA SER A 119 -18.17 -16.57 -2.55
C SER A 119 -17.12 -15.83 -1.73
N PHE A 120 -17.02 -14.50 -1.84
CA PHE A 120 -16.00 -13.72 -1.12
C PHE A 120 -16.40 -12.28 -0.81
N THR A 121 -15.71 -11.71 0.18
CA THR A 121 -15.71 -10.28 0.47
C THR A 121 -14.27 -9.83 0.63
N VAL A 122 -13.92 -8.73 -0.03
CA VAL A 122 -12.60 -8.10 0.11
C VAL A 122 -12.81 -6.66 0.56
N LYS A 123 -12.21 -6.29 1.68
CA LYS A 123 -12.06 -4.87 2.07
C LYS A 123 -10.66 -4.41 1.68
N GLU A 124 -10.59 -3.44 0.79
CA GLU A 124 -9.37 -2.74 0.43
C GLU A 124 -9.23 -1.50 1.31
N ILE A 125 -8.31 -1.57 2.28
CA ILE A 125 -8.03 -0.49 3.23
C ILE A 125 -6.81 0.27 2.74
N ILE A 126 -7.02 1.49 2.27
CA ILE A 126 -6.03 2.36 1.63
C ILE A 126 -5.66 3.49 2.59
N TYR A 127 -4.36 3.71 2.79
CA TYR A 127 -3.88 4.92 3.43
C TYR A 127 -2.50 5.33 2.93
N ILE A 128 -2.27 6.64 2.91
CA ILE A 128 -0.95 7.25 2.75
C ILE A 128 -0.49 7.63 4.17
N PRO A 129 0.56 7.02 4.72
CA PRO A 129 1.14 7.52 5.96
C PRO A 129 1.65 8.94 5.73
N TYR A 130 1.16 9.90 6.54
CA TYR A 130 1.24 11.33 6.23
C TYR A 130 2.63 11.82 5.79
N GLU A 131 3.71 11.39 6.43
CA GLU A 131 5.08 11.89 6.18
C GLU A 131 5.94 10.96 5.29
N GLU A 132 5.35 9.91 4.72
CA GLU A 132 6.09 8.84 4.03
C GLU A 132 5.97 8.90 2.51
N GLU A 133 7.04 8.54 1.80
CA GLU A 133 7.06 8.45 0.34
C GLU A 133 6.41 7.14 -0.17
N GLY A 134 5.13 6.93 0.13
CA GLY A 134 4.44 5.73 -0.33
C GLY A 134 3.01 5.54 0.15
N ALA A 135 2.37 4.49 -0.37
CA ALA A 135 1.04 4.03 -0.01
C ALA A 135 1.09 2.63 0.61
N ILE A 136 0.17 2.39 1.53
CA ILE A 136 -0.11 1.07 2.09
C ILE A 136 -1.57 0.72 1.79
N ILE A 137 -1.76 -0.42 1.14
CA ILE A 137 -3.07 -1.00 0.87
C ILE A 137 -3.12 -2.36 1.59
N LEU A 138 -4.13 -2.56 2.44
CA LEU A 138 -4.32 -3.80 3.18
C LEU A 138 -5.61 -4.46 2.69
N LEU A 139 -5.49 -5.67 2.15
CA LEU A 139 -6.66 -6.45 1.75
C LEU A 139 -7.08 -7.35 2.92
N ASP A 140 -8.25 -7.07 3.49
CA ASP A 140 -8.93 -7.97 4.42
C ASP A 140 -9.87 -8.88 3.61
N VAL A 141 -9.52 -10.17 3.56
CA VAL A 141 -10.19 -11.12 2.68
C VAL A 141 -10.99 -12.12 3.51
N TYR A 142 -12.23 -12.33 3.11
CA TYR A 142 -13.01 -13.52 3.48
C TYR A 142 -13.39 -14.25 2.20
N SER A 143 -13.09 -15.54 2.10
CA SER A 143 -13.46 -16.35 0.92
C SER A 143 -13.82 -17.77 1.32
N THR A 144 -14.86 -18.33 0.71
CA THR A 144 -15.27 -19.73 0.90
C THR A 144 -14.60 -20.68 -0.10
N THR A 145 -13.99 -20.13 -1.15
CA THR A 145 -13.25 -20.87 -2.18
C THR A 145 -11.84 -20.30 -2.39
N PRO A 146 -10.88 -21.03 -3.00
CA PRO A 146 -9.61 -20.44 -3.40
C PRO A 146 -9.82 -19.20 -4.26
N LEU A 147 -9.19 -18.09 -3.87
CA LEU A 147 -9.33 -16.79 -4.54
C LEU A 147 -7.96 -16.32 -5.02
N SER A 148 -7.92 -15.83 -6.25
CA SER A 148 -6.78 -15.09 -6.77
C SER A 148 -7.17 -13.62 -6.91
N ILE A 149 -6.43 -12.74 -6.27
CA ILE A 149 -6.54 -11.28 -6.44
C ILE A 149 -5.37 -10.87 -7.33
N VAL A 150 -5.66 -10.15 -8.41
CA VAL A 150 -4.68 -9.74 -9.41
C VAL A 150 -4.69 -8.21 -9.49
N PRO A 151 -3.81 -7.54 -8.72
CA PRO A 151 -3.51 -6.14 -8.94
C PRO A 151 -2.85 -5.95 -10.31
N GLY A 152 -3.34 -4.98 -11.07
CA GLY A 152 -2.79 -4.59 -12.35
C GLY A 152 -2.65 -3.08 -12.46
N PHE A 153 -1.60 -2.59 -13.11
CA PHE A 153 -1.38 -1.15 -13.29
C PHE A 153 -0.46 -0.86 -14.49
N MET A 154 -0.52 0.37 -14.98
CA MET A 154 0.42 0.87 -15.98
C MET A 154 1.58 1.59 -15.30
N PRO A 155 2.83 1.10 -15.42
CA PRO A 155 3.99 1.84 -14.93
C PRO A 155 4.22 3.03 -15.87
N VAL A 156 4.39 4.24 -15.32
CA VAL A 156 4.56 5.45 -16.16
C VAL A 156 5.76 6.29 -15.76
N MET A 157 6.09 6.40 -14.46
CA MET A 157 7.21 7.20 -13.95
C MET A 157 7.34 8.58 -14.64
N GLN A 158 6.28 9.37 -14.54
CA GLN A 158 6.20 10.70 -15.15
C GLN A 158 6.41 11.79 -14.10
N PRO A 159 7.36 12.72 -14.28
CA PRO A 159 7.51 13.84 -13.36
C PRO A 159 6.34 14.83 -13.52
N GLN A 160 6.00 15.56 -12.47
CA GLN A 160 5.06 16.69 -12.53
C GLN A 160 5.56 17.77 -13.52
N TRP A 161 6.88 17.96 -13.58
CA TRP A 161 7.54 18.91 -14.48
C TRP A 161 9.04 18.57 -14.61
N PRO A 162 9.71 18.76 -15.78
CA PRO A 162 9.17 18.97 -17.12
C PRO A 162 8.64 17.67 -17.74
N ALA A 163 7.76 17.78 -18.73
CA ALA A 163 7.13 16.61 -19.36
C ALA A 163 8.14 15.71 -20.10
N GLY A 164 8.16 14.42 -19.76
CA GLY A 164 8.80 13.36 -20.54
C GLY A 164 10.25 13.08 -20.14
N ILE A 165 10.50 11.83 -19.73
CA ILE A 165 11.84 11.29 -19.48
C ILE A 165 11.95 9.98 -20.25
N GLY A 166 13.01 9.83 -21.05
CA GLY A 166 13.27 8.61 -21.80
C GLY A 166 13.90 7.51 -20.94
N GLY A 167 13.78 6.26 -21.38
CA GLY A 167 14.49 5.14 -20.78
C GLY A 167 13.89 4.62 -19.47
N GLN A 168 12.59 4.83 -19.26
CA GLN A 168 11.83 4.25 -18.16
C GLN A 168 11.71 2.73 -18.37
N TYR A 169 11.75 1.97 -17.28
CA TYR A 169 11.61 0.52 -17.31
C TYR A 169 10.91 0.01 -16.05
N SER A 170 10.36 -1.21 -16.15
CA SER A 170 9.92 -1.98 -14.99
C SER A 170 10.54 -3.37 -15.03
N ILE A 171 10.93 -3.88 -13.86
CA ILE A 171 11.48 -5.22 -13.72
C ILE A 171 10.98 -5.88 -12.45
N TRP A 172 10.67 -7.17 -12.50
CA TRP A 172 10.33 -7.93 -11.31
C TRP A 172 11.57 -8.17 -10.44
N ASP A 173 11.47 -7.85 -9.17
CA ASP A 173 12.48 -8.14 -8.15
C ASP A 173 11.98 -9.25 -7.22
N SER A 174 12.52 -10.45 -7.40
CA SER A 174 12.14 -11.64 -6.60
C SER A 174 12.54 -11.53 -5.14
N LYS A 175 13.48 -10.65 -4.77
CA LYS A 175 13.80 -10.41 -3.35
C LYS A 175 12.71 -9.58 -2.66
N ALA A 176 12.04 -8.74 -3.42
CA ALA A 176 10.97 -7.86 -2.93
C ALA A 176 9.57 -8.44 -3.12
N ASN A 177 9.41 -9.42 -4.01
CA ASN A 177 8.13 -9.84 -4.58
C ASN A 177 7.34 -8.63 -5.11
N ALA A 178 8.04 -7.78 -5.85
CA ALA A 178 7.53 -6.50 -6.32
C ALA A 178 8.16 -6.11 -7.66
N TYR A 179 7.47 -5.26 -8.40
CA TYR A 179 8.05 -4.58 -9.55
C TYR A 179 8.84 -3.36 -9.09
N LEU A 180 10.09 -3.27 -9.54
CA LEU A 180 10.88 -2.04 -9.52
C LEU A 180 10.56 -1.23 -10.77
N ILE A 181 10.20 0.04 -10.59
CA ILE A 181 10.01 1.04 -11.64
C ILE A 181 11.11 2.08 -11.48
N SER A 182 11.86 2.33 -12.56
CA SER A 182 12.93 3.32 -12.57
C SER A 182 13.22 3.77 -14.01
N GLU A 183 14.22 4.62 -14.18
CA GLU A 183 14.68 5.11 -15.48
C GLU A 183 16.20 4.93 -15.63
N SER A 184 16.70 5.13 -16.85
CA SER A 184 18.06 4.73 -17.24
C SER A 184 19.17 5.43 -16.45
N GLN A 185 18.95 6.67 -16.00
CA GLN A 185 19.86 7.41 -15.12
C GLN A 185 19.65 7.10 -13.63
N ARG A 186 18.64 6.29 -13.30
CA ARG A 186 18.30 5.84 -11.93
C ARG A 186 18.12 6.98 -10.93
N ARG A 187 17.58 8.12 -11.38
CA ARG A 187 17.31 9.27 -10.52
C ARG A 187 16.24 9.00 -9.49
N ALA A 188 15.27 8.14 -9.80
CA ALA A 188 14.23 7.73 -8.88
C ALA A 188 13.98 6.22 -8.99
N SER A 189 13.57 5.61 -7.88
CA SER A 189 13.32 4.18 -7.78
C SER A 189 12.06 3.93 -6.97
N PHE A 190 11.13 3.13 -7.51
CA PHE A 190 9.86 2.81 -6.88
C PHE A 190 9.59 1.31 -6.90
N TYR A 191 9.12 0.77 -5.79
CA TYR A 191 8.67 -0.60 -5.65
C TYR A 191 7.15 -0.65 -5.54
N VAL A 192 6.53 -1.55 -6.28
CA VAL A 192 5.09 -1.83 -6.25
C VAL A 192 4.90 -3.34 -6.14
N GLY A 193 4.36 -3.82 -5.01
CA GLY A 193 4.14 -5.25 -4.85
C GLY A 193 3.71 -5.67 -3.46
N SER A 194 3.90 -6.96 -3.17
CA SER A 194 3.49 -7.59 -1.93
C SER A 194 4.41 -8.74 -1.58
N PRO A 195 4.78 -8.98 -0.31
CA PRO A 195 5.44 -10.22 0.08
C PRO A 195 4.66 -11.48 -0.32
N ALA A 196 3.32 -11.39 -0.49
CA ALA A 196 2.49 -12.49 -0.96
C ALA A 196 2.46 -12.65 -2.49
N ALA A 197 3.00 -11.70 -3.25
CA ALA A 197 2.86 -11.67 -4.70
C ALA A 197 3.70 -12.73 -5.41
N LYS A 198 3.13 -13.25 -6.49
CA LYS A 198 3.81 -14.05 -7.50
C LYS A 198 3.80 -13.29 -8.81
N GLN A 199 4.92 -13.32 -9.53
CA GLN A 199 5.03 -12.73 -10.86
C GLN A 199 4.06 -13.44 -11.80
N VAL A 200 3.28 -12.67 -12.57
CA VAL A 200 2.59 -13.15 -13.77
C VAL A 200 3.50 -12.87 -14.97
N ALA A 201 3.38 -13.65 -16.04
CA ALA A 201 4.13 -13.41 -17.27
C ALA A 201 4.02 -11.92 -17.65
N ALA A 202 5.15 -11.21 -17.60
CA ALA A 202 5.18 -9.80 -17.92
C ALA A 202 5.08 -9.62 -19.43
N PRO A 203 4.38 -8.58 -19.91
CA PRO A 203 4.49 -8.16 -21.31
C PRO A 203 5.98 -7.95 -21.68
N PRO A 204 6.39 -8.17 -22.94
CA PRO A 204 7.73 -7.87 -23.40
C PRO A 204 8.20 -6.46 -22.98
N ALA A 205 9.48 -6.33 -22.59
CA ALA A 205 10.02 -5.11 -21.99
C ALA A 205 9.91 -3.83 -22.84
N HIS A 206 9.72 -3.96 -24.16
CA HIS A 206 9.50 -2.83 -25.07
C HIS A 206 8.06 -2.29 -25.05
N MET A 207 7.12 -2.95 -24.35
CA MET A 207 5.72 -2.50 -24.17
C MET A 207 5.53 -1.75 -22.83
N PHE A 208 6.59 -1.10 -22.33
CA PHE A 208 6.50 -0.27 -21.13
C PHE A 208 5.46 0.84 -21.35
N ALA A 209 4.46 0.92 -20.47
CA ALA A 209 3.31 1.82 -20.58
C ALA A 209 2.30 1.53 -21.72
N ASP A 210 2.42 0.40 -22.45
CA ASP A 210 1.46 -0.04 -23.49
C ASP A 210 0.55 -1.18 -23.03
N SER A 211 0.93 -1.92 -21.99
CA SER A 211 0.11 -2.95 -21.37
C SER A 211 0.27 -2.97 -19.86
N PRO A 212 -0.78 -3.33 -19.10
CA PRO A 212 -0.69 -3.38 -17.65
C PRO A 212 0.29 -4.48 -17.23
N ILE A 213 1.11 -4.19 -16.21
CA ILE A 213 1.85 -5.21 -15.51
C ILE A 213 0.98 -5.73 -14.36
N LEU A 214 1.05 -7.05 -14.14
CA LEU A 214 0.17 -7.76 -13.23
C LEU A 214 1.03 -8.58 -12.26
N PHE A 215 0.57 -8.70 -11.02
CA PHE A 215 1.05 -9.74 -10.12
C PHE A 215 -0.12 -10.44 -9.47
N LYS A 216 0.10 -11.68 -9.01
CA LYS A 216 -0.96 -12.53 -8.48
C LYS A 216 -0.80 -12.71 -6.97
N LEU A 217 -1.88 -12.49 -6.23
CA LEU A 217 -2.04 -12.79 -4.82
C LEU A 217 -2.98 -13.97 -4.70
N GLU A 218 -2.45 -15.13 -4.30
CA GLU A 218 -3.25 -16.33 -4.10
C GLU A 218 -3.55 -16.52 -2.61
N ILE A 219 -4.82 -16.68 -2.29
CA ILE A 219 -5.30 -16.87 -0.92
C ILE A 219 -6.27 -18.05 -0.86
N THR A 220 -6.01 -18.96 0.07
CA THR A 220 -6.95 -20.04 0.41
C THR A 220 -7.97 -19.57 1.45
N PRO A 221 -9.13 -20.24 1.57
CA PRO A 221 -10.11 -19.94 2.63
C PRO A 221 -9.53 -19.96 4.04
N LYS A 222 -8.50 -20.78 4.27
CA LYS A 222 -7.81 -20.85 5.56
C LYS A 222 -6.95 -19.61 5.79
N GLU A 223 -6.12 -19.24 4.82
CA GLU A 223 -5.21 -18.10 4.92
C GLU A 223 -5.96 -16.75 5.00
N SER A 224 -7.16 -16.64 4.41
CA SER A 224 -7.95 -15.39 4.42
C SER A 224 -8.30 -14.94 5.84
N ALA A 225 -8.37 -15.88 6.80
CA ALA A 225 -8.59 -15.57 8.21
C ALA A 225 -7.32 -15.12 8.96
N GLU A 226 -6.11 -15.34 8.43
CA GLU A 226 -4.85 -15.25 9.18
C GLU A 226 -4.25 -13.84 9.25
N GLY A 227 -4.58 -12.96 8.31
CA GLY A 227 -3.95 -11.64 8.22
C GLY A 227 -4.50 -10.76 7.10
N PHE A 228 -3.98 -9.55 7.00
CA PHE A 228 -4.12 -8.69 5.83
C PHE A 228 -3.10 -9.10 4.76
N ILE A 229 -3.50 -9.07 3.49
CA ILE A 229 -2.55 -9.13 2.37
C ILE A 229 -2.12 -7.69 2.05
N PRO A 230 -0.85 -7.32 2.28
CA PRO A 230 -0.40 -5.96 2.02
C PRO A 230 -0.01 -5.76 0.55
N ILE A 231 -0.37 -4.64 -0.04
CA ILE A 231 0.22 -4.11 -1.28
C ILE A 231 0.88 -2.78 -0.91
N ILE A 232 2.18 -2.67 -1.20
CA ILE A 232 2.99 -1.50 -0.87
C ILE A 232 3.46 -0.85 -2.15
N ILE A 233 3.31 0.47 -2.23
CA ILE A 233 3.89 1.32 -3.27
C ILE A 233 4.82 2.31 -2.59
N ALA A 234 6.12 2.23 -2.81
CA ALA A 234 7.08 3.04 -2.08
C ALA A 234 8.32 3.36 -2.90
N GLY A 235 8.91 4.53 -2.71
CA GLY A 235 10.12 4.92 -3.42
C GLY A 235 10.35 6.42 -3.33
N GLY A 236 11.21 6.96 -4.17
CA GLY A 236 11.48 8.39 -4.11
C GLY A 236 12.46 8.88 -5.17
N ASP A 237 12.60 10.19 -5.22
CA ASP A 237 13.58 10.92 -6.02
C ASP A 237 14.93 11.00 -5.32
N GLY A 238 16.03 10.92 -6.07
CA GLY A 238 17.39 10.99 -5.54
C GLY A 238 17.86 9.80 -4.72
N ILE A 239 17.04 8.74 -4.57
CA ILE A 239 17.37 7.57 -3.76
C ILE A 239 17.83 6.38 -4.60
N SER A 240 18.76 5.61 -4.03
CA SER A 240 19.21 4.35 -4.64
C SER A 240 18.10 3.29 -4.63
N ARG A 241 18.23 2.28 -5.49
CA ARG A 241 17.37 1.09 -5.47
C ARG A 241 17.34 0.42 -4.09
N ASP A 242 18.48 0.33 -3.42
CA ASP A 242 18.58 -0.31 -2.10
C ASP A 242 17.86 0.52 -1.04
N SER A 243 17.94 1.85 -1.12
CA SER A 243 17.19 2.78 -0.27
C SER A 243 15.68 2.65 -0.50
N ALA A 244 15.24 2.57 -1.75
CA ALA A 244 13.83 2.36 -2.09
C ALA A 244 13.32 1.00 -1.58
N PHE A 245 14.14 -0.05 -1.69
CA PHE A 245 13.82 -1.37 -1.15
C PHE A 245 13.73 -1.37 0.38
N ALA A 246 14.64 -0.67 1.06
CA ALA A 246 14.60 -0.50 2.51
C ALA A 246 13.34 0.24 2.96
N LEU A 247 12.94 1.29 2.23
CA LEU A 247 11.67 2.00 2.47
C LEU A 247 10.47 1.07 2.31
N TYR A 248 10.39 0.33 1.20
CA TYR A 248 9.34 -0.69 0.96
C TYR A 248 9.24 -1.70 2.12
N LYS A 249 10.38 -2.27 2.56
CA LYS A 249 10.41 -3.22 3.70
C LYS A 249 10.03 -2.57 5.03
N ARG A 250 10.35 -1.28 5.23
CA ARG A 250 9.96 -0.53 6.42
C ARG A 250 8.46 -0.32 6.44
N LEU A 251 7.87 0.24 5.39
CA LEU A 251 6.41 0.44 5.31
C LEU A 251 5.65 -0.86 5.54
N LEU A 252 6.15 -1.98 4.97
CA LEU A 252 5.61 -3.31 5.20
C LEU A 252 5.67 -3.73 6.68
N SER A 253 6.82 -3.57 7.34
CA SER A 253 7.02 -4.05 8.72
C SER A 253 6.40 -3.14 9.79
N THR A 254 6.15 -1.87 9.46
CA THR A 254 5.58 -0.87 10.38
C THR A 254 4.16 -0.45 10.02
N ALA A 255 3.45 -1.19 9.17
CA ALA A 255 2.13 -0.80 8.64
C ALA A 255 1.13 -0.40 9.74
N GLU A 256 0.98 -1.21 10.79
CA GLU A 256 0.10 -0.89 11.93
C GLU A 256 0.53 0.39 12.65
N ASN A 257 1.82 0.55 12.92
CA ASN A 257 2.33 1.74 13.59
C ASN A 257 2.10 3.00 12.75
N LEU A 258 2.30 2.90 11.43
CA LEU A 258 2.06 3.98 10.49
C LEU A 258 0.58 4.36 10.42
N TYR A 259 -0.33 3.38 10.43
CA TYR A 259 -1.77 3.65 10.52
C TYR A 259 -2.12 4.41 11.82
N ARG A 260 -1.61 3.95 12.97
CA ARG A 260 -1.85 4.61 14.26
C ARG A 260 -1.30 6.04 14.30
N LYS A 261 -0.09 6.26 13.78
CA LYS A 261 0.49 7.60 13.63
C LYS A 261 -0.35 8.48 12.71
N ASN A 262 -0.89 7.92 11.63
CA ASN A 262 -1.76 8.68 10.71
C ASN A 262 -3.05 9.12 11.40
N TYR A 263 -3.67 8.23 12.18
CA TYR A 263 -4.81 8.57 13.04
C TYR A 263 -4.45 9.68 14.03
N GLU A 264 -3.35 9.54 14.77
CA GLU A 264 -2.89 10.53 15.74
C GLU A 264 -2.63 11.89 15.09
N TYR A 265 -2.05 11.91 13.89
CA TYR A 265 -1.82 13.13 13.12
C TYR A 265 -3.12 13.90 12.86
N TYR A 266 -4.13 13.24 12.27
CA TYR A 266 -5.41 13.89 11.97
C TYR A 266 -6.24 14.20 13.23
N ASN A 267 -6.10 13.40 14.28
CA ASN A 267 -6.70 13.70 15.59
C ASN A 267 -6.09 14.98 16.21
N ASN A 268 -4.76 15.14 16.10
CA ASN A 268 -4.08 16.36 16.52
C ASN A 268 -4.46 17.55 15.63
N LEU A 269 -4.59 17.36 14.31
CA LEU A 269 -5.10 18.41 13.42
C LEU A 269 -6.46 18.91 13.89
N ARG A 270 -7.37 18.01 14.26
CA ARG A 270 -8.69 18.40 14.78
C ARG A 270 -8.60 19.22 16.06
N HIS A 271 -7.93 18.69 17.08
CA HIS A 271 -7.95 19.26 18.43
C HIS A 271 -6.98 20.40 18.69
N ASN A 272 -5.96 20.58 17.84
CA ASN A 272 -5.02 21.69 17.94
C ASN A 272 -5.36 22.85 16.99
N THR A 273 -6.49 22.77 16.28
CA THR A 273 -7.01 23.84 15.43
C THR A 273 -8.41 24.24 15.89
N MET A 274 -9.04 25.20 15.20
CA MET A 274 -10.40 25.61 15.52
C MET A 274 -11.37 24.43 15.37
N GLU A 275 -12.25 24.25 16.35
CA GLU A 275 -13.37 23.31 16.30
C GLU A 275 -14.69 24.10 16.31
N ILE A 276 -15.67 23.63 15.54
CA ILE A 276 -17.02 24.20 15.53
C ILE A 276 -17.99 23.22 16.18
N ILE A 277 -18.63 23.66 17.25
CA ILE A 277 -19.66 22.90 17.96
C ILE A 277 -20.99 23.66 17.85
N SER A 278 -21.91 23.09 17.09
CA SER A 278 -23.28 23.59 16.94
C SER A 278 -24.31 22.44 17.04
N PRO A 279 -25.61 22.74 17.22
CA PRO A 279 -26.67 21.73 17.13
C PRO A 279 -26.74 21.02 15.77
N ASP A 280 -26.25 21.65 14.69
CA ASP A 280 -26.16 21.02 13.37
C ASP A 280 -24.89 20.16 13.28
N LYS A 281 -25.05 18.87 13.54
CA LYS A 281 -23.95 17.89 13.47
C LYS A 281 -23.37 17.74 12.06
N LYS A 282 -24.16 17.97 11.00
CA LYS A 282 -23.67 17.87 9.63
C LYS A 282 -22.74 19.03 9.33
N PHE A 283 -23.09 20.23 9.80
CA PHE A 283 -22.21 21.39 9.67
C PHE A 283 -20.88 21.20 10.42
N ASN A 284 -20.92 20.71 11.66
CA ASN A 284 -19.70 20.43 12.43
C ASN A 284 -18.80 19.42 11.68
N LEU A 285 -19.38 18.33 11.17
CA LEU A 285 -18.64 17.31 10.42
C LEU A 285 -18.06 17.85 9.10
N ALA A 286 -18.84 18.64 8.35
CA ALA A 286 -18.36 19.26 7.11
C ALA A 286 -17.19 20.21 7.37
N TYR A 287 -17.21 20.94 8.49
CA TYR A 287 -16.10 21.81 8.88
C TYR A 287 -14.81 21.01 9.17
N GLU A 288 -14.91 19.90 9.91
CA GLU A 288 -13.78 19.02 10.18
C GLU A 288 -13.18 18.43 8.89
N TRP A 289 -14.03 17.99 7.96
CA TRP A 289 -13.58 17.55 6.63
C TRP A 289 -12.95 18.67 5.80
N GLY A 290 -13.44 19.90 5.94
CA GLY A 290 -12.82 21.08 5.33
C GLY A 290 -11.38 21.30 5.81
N LYS A 291 -11.10 21.09 7.10
CA LYS A 291 -9.73 21.16 7.64
C LYS A 291 -8.83 20.08 7.05
N VAL A 292 -9.32 18.84 6.98
CA VAL A 292 -8.58 17.72 6.38
C VAL A 292 -8.27 18.02 4.91
N ALA A 293 -9.26 18.48 4.14
CA ALA A 293 -9.08 18.83 2.73
C ALA A 293 -8.04 19.94 2.54
N LEU A 294 -8.09 21.01 3.34
CA LEU A 294 -7.10 22.10 3.29
C LEU A 294 -5.70 21.62 3.68
N ASN A 295 -5.58 20.79 4.72
CA ASN A 295 -4.30 20.22 5.14
C ASN A 295 -3.68 19.36 4.04
N ASN A 296 -4.49 18.56 3.35
CA ASN A 296 -4.05 17.71 2.26
C ASN A 296 -3.58 18.48 1.01
N LEU A 297 -3.75 19.81 0.95
CA LEU A 297 -3.14 20.66 -0.09
C LEU A 297 -1.68 21.03 0.24
N MET A 298 -1.22 20.80 1.47
CA MET A 298 0.18 21.00 1.85
C MET A 298 0.99 19.77 1.43
N VAL A 299 1.92 19.96 0.50
CA VAL A 299 2.77 18.90 -0.05
C VAL A 299 4.24 19.31 0.04
N GLU A 300 5.11 18.34 0.29
CA GLU A 300 6.57 18.50 0.27
C GLU A 300 7.10 17.94 -1.04
N ASN A 301 7.68 18.82 -1.87
CA ASN A 301 8.39 18.41 -3.08
C ASN A 301 9.90 18.51 -2.81
N PRO A 302 10.65 17.39 -2.92
CA PRO A 302 12.07 17.37 -2.57
C PRO A 302 12.94 18.34 -3.39
N ASN A 303 12.46 18.82 -4.53
CA ASN A 303 13.17 19.75 -5.41
C ASN A 303 12.67 21.20 -5.35
N LEU A 304 11.45 21.46 -4.84
CA LEU A 304 10.83 22.79 -4.86
C LEU A 304 10.66 23.42 -3.46
N GLY A 305 10.78 22.63 -2.39
CA GLY A 305 10.54 23.07 -1.02
C GLY A 305 9.10 22.84 -0.60
#